data_AF-A0AAF0AWM0-F1
#
_entry.id   AF-A0AAF0AWM0-F1
#
_cell.length_a   1.000
_cell.length_b   1.000
_cell.length_c   1.000
_cell.angle_alpha   90.00
_cell.angle_beta   90.00
_cell.angle_gamma   90.00
#
_symmetry.space_group_name_H-M   'P 1'
#
loop_
_entity.id
_entity.type
_entity.pdbx_description
1 polymer ?
#
loop_
_entity_poly.entity_id
_entity_poly.type
_entity_poly.pdbx_seq_one_letter_code
_entity_poly.pdbx_strand_id
1 'polypeptide(L)'
;MATNVFCDSTNLKESIQYVNYKLKDNGILQNEKVRFSDDVKDKCRVVNVLYQLLRRNEVDVEEKEKLLERIQTDSIEFRKNLESSKQLQRNLEQSLKERQVQEDRINMLEKENKFLKKENKHTMNSLDKKSQIEAAMKAELSMSLKKREQQMESLRGNYDSIKRRKGNNSYCSLIIKEPQKSHVNAPILPVTYDNEESELQKVSKHEDYEGSSLFFQNIKNQNQKLQRCLNDTVSSLEALLRPLYKSYPDSLIKCFEQNAVVLDARLQNQIRLVKELLNQKRYVSVEDLESLTDELESSLKYTRKLEEENKKLIDGLTHGYALISDQLDYKQPINRGQDAGLFG
;
A
#
# COMPACT_ATOMS: atom_id res chain seq x y z
N MET A 1 80.32 -21.04 -15.57
CA MET A 1 79.18 -21.94 -15.28
C MET A 1 79.77 -23.25 -14.80
N ALA A 2 79.54 -23.64 -13.54
CA ALA A 2 80.07 -24.87 -12.99
C ALA A 2 79.41 -26.06 -13.71
N THR A 3 80.18 -26.81 -14.51
CA THR A 3 79.75 -28.08 -15.07
C THR A 3 79.68 -29.09 -13.93
N ASN A 4 78.54 -29.19 -13.25
CA ASN A 4 78.27 -30.29 -12.34
C ASN A 4 78.21 -31.57 -13.18
N VAL A 5 79.31 -32.32 -13.13
CA VAL A 5 79.44 -33.61 -13.80
C VAL A 5 78.73 -34.64 -12.91
N PHE A 6 77.70 -35.29 -13.45
CA PHE A 6 76.90 -36.29 -12.74
C PHE A 6 77.56 -37.69 -12.75
N CYS A 7 78.34 -37.98 -13.79
CA CYS A 7 79.14 -39.20 -13.95
C CYS A 7 80.62 -38.86 -14.06
N ASP A 8 81.38 -39.40 -13.11
CA ASP A 8 82.83 -39.46 -13.08
C ASP A 8 83.30 -40.92 -13.01
N SER A 9 84.60 -41.15 -13.23
CA SER A 9 85.19 -42.50 -13.24
C SER A 9 84.94 -43.34 -11.97
N THR A 10 84.61 -42.69 -10.85
CA THR A 10 84.36 -43.32 -9.54
C THR A 10 82.91 -43.75 -9.33
N ASN A 11 81.93 -43.12 -9.99
CA ASN A 11 80.49 -43.36 -9.77
C ASN A 11 79.74 -43.91 -11.02
N LEU A 12 80.48 -44.26 -12.08
CA LEU A 12 79.96 -44.71 -13.37
C LEU A 12 78.87 -45.80 -13.28
N LYS A 13 79.03 -46.81 -12.42
CA LYS A 13 78.05 -47.90 -12.29
C LYS A 13 76.70 -47.41 -11.75
N GLU A 14 76.74 -46.53 -10.75
CA GLU A 14 75.55 -45.97 -10.10
C GLU A 14 74.85 -44.98 -11.02
N SER A 15 75.62 -44.11 -11.70
CA SER A 15 75.08 -43.15 -12.68
C SER A 15 74.43 -43.84 -13.87
N ILE A 16 74.99 -44.96 -14.36
CA ILE A 16 74.37 -45.80 -15.41
C ILE A 16 73.07 -46.47 -14.91
N GLN A 17 73.06 -46.97 -13.67
CA GLN A 17 71.85 -47.58 -13.10
C GLN A 17 70.73 -46.54 -12.94
N TYR A 18 71.06 -45.35 -12.45
CA TYR A 18 70.12 -44.24 -12.30
C TYR A 18 69.51 -43.82 -13.64
N VAL A 19 70.33 -43.64 -14.68
CA VAL A 19 69.84 -43.26 -16.01
C VAL A 19 68.97 -44.36 -16.63
N ASN A 20 69.36 -45.64 -16.53
CA ASN A 20 68.52 -46.74 -17.01
C ASN A 20 67.19 -46.85 -16.25
N TYR A 21 67.19 -46.62 -14.94
CA TYR A 21 65.96 -46.61 -14.14
C TYR A 21 65.03 -45.47 -14.57
N LYS A 22 65.55 -44.24 -14.70
CA LYS A 22 64.79 -43.07 -15.13
C LYS A 22 64.27 -43.19 -16.57
N LEU A 23 65.05 -43.76 -17.48
CA LEU A 23 64.61 -44.04 -18.86
C LEU A 23 63.51 -45.11 -18.91
N LYS A 24 63.54 -46.08 -17.98
CA LYS A 24 62.49 -47.10 -17.84
C LYS A 24 61.20 -46.53 -17.25
N ASP A 25 61.30 -45.72 -16.19
CA ASP A 25 60.14 -45.04 -15.58
C ASP A 25 59.44 -44.11 -16.58
N ASN A 26 60.20 -43.42 -17.42
CA ASN A 26 59.67 -42.59 -18.50
C ASN A 26 59.14 -43.40 -19.71
N GLY A 27 59.16 -44.75 -19.64
CA GLY A 27 58.64 -45.64 -20.67
C GLY A 27 59.48 -45.72 -21.95
N ILE A 28 60.68 -45.15 -21.98
CA ILE A 28 61.57 -45.10 -23.15
C ILE A 28 62.29 -46.45 -23.34
N LEU A 29 62.60 -47.14 -22.23
CA LEU A 29 63.15 -48.49 -22.23
C LEU A 29 62.13 -49.46 -21.67
N GLN A 30 61.76 -50.49 -22.43
CA GLN A 30 60.86 -51.53 -21.95
C GLN A 30 61.60 -52.51 -21.01
N ASN A 31 62.48 -53.34 -21.57
CA ASN A 31 63.31 -54.31 -20.83
C ASN A 31 64.79 -54.30 -21.25
N GLU A 32 65.18 -53.43 -22.18
CA GLU A 32 66.55 -53.33 -22.68
C GLU A 32 67.37 -52.32 -21.87
N LYS A 33 68.68 -52.59 -21.74
CA LYS A 33 69.63 -51.66 -21.11
C LYS A 33 70.38 -50.90 -22.20
N VAL A 34 70.63 -49.61 -21.95
CA VAL A 34 71.44 -48.79 -22.87
C VAL A 34 72.84 -49.40 -22.99
N ARG A 35 73.27 -49.68 -24.23
CA ARG A 35 74.62 -50.17 -24.52
C ARG A 35 75.54 -48.96 -24.66
N PHE A 36 76.61 -48.93 -23.87
CA PHE A 36 77.61 -47.86 -23.94
C PHE A 36 78.91 -48.37 -24.59
N SER A 37 79.64 -47.49 -25.27
CA SER A 37 81.02 -47.70 -25.79
C SER A 37 81.96 -48.22 -24.70
N ASP A 38 82.98 -49.02 -25.01
CA ASP A 38 83.89 -49.61 -24.01
C ASP A 38 84.74 -48.58 -23.22
N ASP A 39 84.98 -47.39 -23.78
CA ASP A 39 85.81 -46.36 -23.15
C ASP A 39 85.09 -45.62 -21.99
N VAL A 40 85.69 -45.63 -20.81
CA VAL A 40 85.16 -45.07 -19.55
C VAL A 40 84.84 -43.57 -19.68
N LYS A 41 85.66 -42.82 -20.43
CA LYS A 41 85.44 -41.37 -20.61
C LYS A 41 84.22 -41.07 -21.47
N ASP A 42 84.02 -41.87 -22.52
CA ASP A 42 82.86 -41.73 -23.40
C ASP A 42 81.58 -42.21 -22.72
N LYS A 43 81.63 -43.30 -21.92
CA LYS A 43 80.49 -43.73 -21.09
C LYS A 43 80.00 -42.59 -20.19
N CYS A 44 80.90 -41.94 -19.45
CA CYS A 44 80.49 -40.84 -18.57
C CYS A 44 79.98 -39.61 -19.32
N ARG A 45 80.55 -39.26 -20.48
CA ARG A 45 80.02 -38.17 -21.31
C ARG A 45 78.59 -38.45 -21.77
N VAL A 46 78.32 -39.65 -22.27
CA VAL A 46 76.98 -40.05 -22.73
C VAL A 46 76.00 -40.07 -21.56
N VAL A 47 76.38 -40.62 -20.40
CA VAL A 47 75.54 -40.63 -19.19
C VAL A 47 75.24 -39.21 -18.71
N ASN A 48 76.21 -38.30 -18.74
CA ASN A 48 76.02 -36.90 -18.36
C ASN A 48 75.05 -36.18 -19.31
N VAL A 49 75.17 -36.42 -20.63
CA VAL A 49 74.24 -35.87 -21.62
C VAL A 49 72.84 -36.42 -21.41
N LEU A 50 72.69 -37.74 -21.22
CA LEU A 50 71.39 -38.37 -20.94
C LEU A 50 70.77 -37.84 -19.64
N TYR A 51 71.57 -37.66 -18.59
CA TYR A 51 71.11 -37.07 -17.33
C TYR A 51 70.62 -35.63 -17.51
N GLN A 52 71.35 -34.81 -18.27
CA GLN A 52 70.92 -33.43 -18.57
C GLN A 52 69.62 -33.40 -19.39
N LEU A 53 69.47 -34.30 -20.37
CA LEU A 53 68.26 -34.42 -21.18
C LEU A 53 67.06 -34.89 -20.35
N LEU A 54 67.25 -35.87 -19.47
CA LEU A 54 66.22 -36.35 -18.55
C LEU A 54 65.74 -35.23 -17.62
N ARG A 55 66.69 -34.49 -17.02
CA ARG A 55 66.36 -33.38 -16.12
C ARG A 55 65.63 -32.25 -16.84
N ARG A 56 66.01 -31.95 -18.08
CA ARG A 56 65.33 -30.95 -18.90
C ARG A 56 63.91 -31.39 -19.25
N ASN A 57 63.72 -32.66 -19.60
CA ASN A 57 62.40 -33.22 -19.86
C ASN A 57 61.50 -33.20 -18.60
N GLU A 58 62.05 -33.49 -17.41
CA GLU A 58 61.30 -33.37 -16.14
C GLU A 58 60.79 -31.93 -15.92
N VAL A 59 61.64 -30.92 -16.16
CA VAL A 59 61.24 -29.51 -16.07
C VAL A 59 60.19 -29.16 -17.12
N ASP A 60 60.36 -29.60 -18.36
CA ASP A 60 59.41 -29.34 -19.45
C ASP A 60 58.04 -30.00 -19.16
N VAL A 61 58.02 -31.19 -18.54
CA VAL A 61 56.80 -31.88 -18.11
C VAL A 61 56.12 -31.14 -16.95
N GLU A 62 56.85 -30.72 -15.93
CA GLU A 62 56.31 -29.92 -14.82
C GLU A 62 55.73 -28.59 -15.31
N GLU A 63 56.40 -27.91 -16.24
CA GLU A 63 55.89 -26.67 -16.85
C GLU A 63 54.60 -26.92 -17.62
N LYS A 64 54.55 -28.02 -18.40
CA LYS A 64 53.35 -28.42 -19.12
C LYS A 64 52.18 -28.75 -18.18
N GLU A 65 52.44 -29.46 -17.08
CA GLU A 65 51.41 -29.77 -16.07
C GLU A 65 50.86 -28.49 -15.43
N LYS A 66 51.74 -27.55 -15.03
CA LYS A 66 51.33 -26.24 -14.52
C LYS A 66 50.51 -25.44 -15.52
N LEU A 67 50.89 -25.46 -16.80
CA LEU A 67 50.12 -24.80 -17.86
C LEU A 67 48.75 -25.44 -18.06
N LEU A 68 48.66 -26.77 -17.99
CA LEU A 68 47.38 -27.49 -18.07
C LEU A 68 46.46 -27.16 -16.89
N GLU A 69 47.00 -27.13 -15.67
CA GLU A 69 46.24 -26.70 -14.48
C GLU A 69 45.72 -25.27 -14.66
N ARG A 70 46.57 -24.35 -15.14
CA ARG A 70 46.18 -22.96 -15.37
C ARG A 70 45.05 -22.84 -16.39
N ILE A 71 45.15 -23.55 -17.52
CA ILE A 71 44.09 -23.59 -18.54
C ILE A 71 42.79 -24.13 -17.96
N GLN A 72 42.85 -25.15 -17.10
CA GLN A 72 41.66 -25.68 -16.45
C GLN A 72 41.02 -24.66 -15.51
N THR A 73 41.80 -24.00 -14.65
CA THR A 73 41.29 -22.93 -13.77
C THR A 73 40.69 -21.77 -14.57
N ASP A 74 41.38 -21.30 -15.61
CA ASP A 74 40.91 -20.21 -16.47
C ASP A 74 39.60 -20.60 -17.17
N SER A 75 39.45 -21.88 -17.58
CA SER A 75 38.21 -22.38 -18.20
C SER A 75 37.01 -22.43 -17.23
N ILE A 76 37.28 -22.67 -15.94
CA ILE A 76 36.27 -22.68 -14.89
C ILE A 76 35.86 -21.24 -14.55
N GLU A 77 36.83 -20.35 -14.41
CA GLU A 77 36.58 -18.93 -14.18
C GLU A 77 35.84 -18.28 -15.34
N PHE A 78 36.22 -18.57 -16.58
CA PHE A 78 35.51 -18.09 -17.76
C PHE A 78 34.04 -18.54 -17.77
N ARG A 79 33.75 -19.80 -17.41
CA ARG A 79 32.37 -20.29 -17.29
C ARG A 79 31.59 -19.55 -16.20
N LYS A 80 32.18 -19.36 -15.02
CA LYS A 80 31.55 -18.59 -13.92
C LYS A 80 31.27 -17.14 -14.32
N ASN A 81 32.22 -16.49 -15.00
CA ASN A 81 32.07 -15.13 -15.50
C ASN A 81 30.98 -15.03 -16.57
N LEU A 82 30.89 -16.03 -17.47
CA LEU A 82 29.85 -16.10 -18.48
C LEU A 82 28.45 -16.26 -17.86
N GLU A 83 28.31 -17.12 -16.85
CA GLU A 83 27.05 -17.29 -16.11
C GLU A 83 26.66 -16.02 -15.35
N SER A 84 27.62 -15.39 -14.67
CA SER A 84 27.41 -14.12 -13.96
C SER A 84 26.98 -13.02 -14.92
N SER A 85 27.62 -12.92 -16.08
CA SER A 85 27.28 -11.96 -17.14
C SER A 85 25.86 -12.17 -17.68
N LYS A 86 25.47 -13.43 -17.94
CA LYS A 86 24.09 -13.77 -18.35
C LYS A 86 23.07 -13.40 -17.28
N GLN A 87 23.39 -13.60 -16.00
CA GLN A 87 22.50 -13.24 -14.90
C GLN A 87 22.35 -11.71 -14.77
N LEU A 88 23.46 -10.96 -14.87
CA LEU A 88 23.46 -9.51 -14.91
C LEU A 88 22.62 -8.98 -16.09
N GLN A 89 22.73 -9.61 -17.26
CA GLN A 89 21.94 -9.22 -18.44
C GLN A 89 20.44 -9.44 -18.22
N ARG A 90 20.03 -10.57 -17.63
CA ARG A 90 18.62 -10.83 -17.27
C ARG A 90 18.10 -9.81 -16.25
N ASN A 91 18.90 -9.47 -15.24
CA ASN A 91 18.55 -8.48 -14.23
C ASN A 91 18.39 -7.09 -14.86
N LEU A 92 19.26 -6.72 -15.80
CA LEU A 92 19.15 -5.46 -16.54
C LEU A 92 17.87 -5.41 -17.37
N GLU A 93 17.55 -6.47 -18.11
CA GLU A 93 16.31 -6.55 -18.90
C GLU A 93 15.06 -6.47 -18.02
N GLN A 94 15.08 -7.11 -16.85
CA GLN A 94 13.98 -7.02 -15.89
C GLN A 94 13.82 -5.59 -15.35
N SER A 95 14.92 -4.96 -14.95
CA SER A 95 14.91 -3.58 -14.43
C SER A 95 14.43 -2.58 -15.49
N LEU A 96 14.80 -2.76 -16.76
CA LEU A 96 14.29 -1.94 -17.86
C LEU A 96 12.77 -2.10 -18.05
N LYS A 97 12.24 -3.32 -17.95
CA LYS A 97 10.79 -3.57 -18.03
C LYS A 97 10.05 -2.93 -16.86
N GLU A 98 10.58 -3.05 -15.64
CA GLU A 98 9.99 -2.43 -14.44
C GLU A 98 9.97 -0.91 -14.55
N ARG A 99 11.05 -0.31 -15.04
CA ARG A 99 11.12 1.13 -15.31
C ARG A 99 10.06 1.57 -16.32
N GLN A 100 9.87 0.83 -17.41
CA GLN A 100 8.86 1.15 -18.41
C GLN A 100 7.45 1.11 -17.81
N VAL A 101 7.13 0.10 -16.99
CA VAL A 101 5.84 0.01 -16.29
C VAL A 101 5.64 1.19 -15.32
N GLN A 102 6.70 1.62 -14.64
CA GLN A 102 6.64 2.80 -13.77
C GLN A 102 6.40 4.09 -14.56
N GLU A 103 7.09 4.28 -15.69
CA GLU A 103 6.88 5.44 -16.57
C GLU A 103 5.43 5.46 -17.11
N ASP A 104 4.87 4.32 -17.51
CA ASP A 104 3.46 4.21 -17.93
C ASP A 104 2.48 4.56 -16.80
N ARG A 105 2.77 4.11 -15.56
CA ARG A 105 1.98 4.45 -14.38
C ARG A 105 2.03 5.94 -14.06
N ILE A 106 3.20 6.56 -14.16
CA ILE A 106 3.37 8.01 -13.97
C ILE A 106 2.55 8.76 -15.02
N ASN A 107 2.65 8.39 -16.30
CA ASN A 107 1.88 9.01 -17.38
C ASN A 107 0.36 8.91 -17.16
N MET A 108 -0.12 7.77 -16.66
CA MET A 108 -1.53 7.59 -16.31
C MET A 108 -1.96 8.48 -15.14
N LEU A 109 -1.16 8.52 -14.07
CA LEU A 109 -1.41 9.37 -12.91
C LEU A 109 -1.39 10.86 -13.28
N GLU A 110 -0.49 11.30 -14.16
CA GLU A 110 -0.46 12.69 -14.65
C GLU A 110 -1.72 13.07 -15.42
N LYS A 111 -2.23 12.16 -16.27
CA LYS A 111 -3.49 12.38 -17.00
C LYS A 111 -4.67 12.52 -16.04
N GLU A 112 -4.75 11.66 -15.04
CA GLU A 112 -5.80 11.71 -14.02
C GLU A 112 -5.70 12.99 -13.17
N ASN A 113 -4.48 13.38 -12.78
CA ASN A 113 -4.24 14.61 -12.03
C ASN A 113 -4.65 15.86 -12.84
N LYS A 114 -4.39 15.87 -14.16
CA LYS A 114 -4.88 16.92 -15.06
C LYS A 114 -6.41 16.93 -15.15
N PHE A 115 -7.05 15.77 -15.15
CA PHE A 115 -8.51 15.66 -15.14
C PHE A 115 -9.10 16.21 -13.82
N LEU A 116 -8.61 15.74 -12.68
CA LEU A 116 -9.03 16.20 -11.35
C LEU A 116 -8.82 17.70 -11.16
N LYS A 117 -7.73 18.27 -11.67
CA LYS A 117 -7.52 19.73 -11.65
C LYS A 117 -8.59 20.50 -12.42
N LYS A 118 -9.03 19.98 -13.57
CA LYS A 118 -10.12 20.60 -14.36
C LYS A 118 -11.45 20.49 -13.63
N GLU A 119 -11.73 19.32 -13.06
CA GLU A 119 -12.96 19.07 -12.29
C GLU A 119 -13.02 19.96 -11.05
N ASN A 120 -11.93 20.05 -10.28
CA ASN A 120 -11.85 20.91 -9.09
C ASN A 120 -12.05 22.39 -9.46
N LYS A 121 -11.44 22.85 -10.57
CA LYS A 121 -11.70 24.21 -11.09
C LYS A 121 -13.17 24.43 -11.44
N HIS A 122 -13.84 23.43 -12.03
CA HIS A 122 -15.26 23.51 -12.34
C HIS A 122 -16.11 23.58 -11.07
N THR A 123 -15.82 22.76 -10.07
CA THR A 123 -16.51 22.75 -8.77
C THR A 123 -16.32 24.07 -8.03
N MET A 124 -15.10 24.61 -7.98
CA MET A 124 -14.83 25.92 -7.37
C MET A 124 -15.61 27.04 -8.06
N ASN A 125 -15.63 27.09 -9.40
CA ASN A 125 -16.43 28.07 -10.13
C ASN A 125 -17.94 27.93 -9.84
N SER A 126 -18.43 26.71 -9.63
CA SER A 126 -19.83 26.45 -9.27
C SER A 126 -20.14 26.89 -7.85
N LEU A 127 -19.21 26.66 -6.91
CA LEU A 127 -19.29 27.11 -5.53
C LEU A 127 -19.31 28.64 -5.46
N ASP A 128 -18.43 29.32 -6.19
CA ASP A 128 -18.39 30.78 -6.25
C ASP A 128 -19.71 31.37 -6.75
N LYS A 129 -20.31 30.77 -7.79
CA LYS A 129 -21.63 31.17 -8.29
C LYS A 129 -22.72 30.99 -7.24
N LYS A 130 -22.75 29.84 -6.54
CA LYS A 130 -23.73 29.58 -5.48
C LYS A 130 -23.56 30.54 -4.30
N SER A 131 -22.32 30.83 -3.91
CA SER A 131 -21.99 31.80 -2.86
C SER A 131 -22.49 33.21 -3.22
N GLN A 132 -22.30 33.64 -4.48
CA GLN A 132 -22.84 34.92 -4.96
C GLN A 132 -24.37 34.95 -4.94
N ILE A 133 -25.03 33.87 -5.36
CA ILE A 133 -26.50 33.77 -5.30
C ILE A 133 -26.99 33.82 -3.84
N GLU A 134 -26.32 33.12 -2.93
CA GLU A 134 -26.66 33.13 -1.50
C GLU A 134 -26.52 34.54 -0.90
N ALA A 135 -25.44 35.25 -1.23
CA ALA A 135 -25.24 36.63 -0.80
C ALA A 135 -26.33 37.57 -1.35
N ALA A 136 -26.72 37.41 -2.62
CA ALA A 136 -27.81 38.16 -3.23
C ALA A 136 -29.16 37.86 -2.53
N MET A 137 -29.48 36.59 -2.29
CA MET A 137 -30.70 36.20 -1.56
C MET A 137 -30.73 36.75 -0.14
N LYS A 138 -29.61 36.70 0.60
CA LYS A 138 -29.49 37.30 1.93
C LYS A 138 -29.75 38.81 1.90
N ALA A 139 -29.22 39.52 0.90
CA ALA A 139 -29.46 40.94 0.74
C ALA A 139 -30.94 41.24 0.40
N GLU A 140 -31.56 40.48 -0.50
CA GLU A 140 -32.98 40.62 -0.85
C GLU A 140 -33.90 40.37 0.34
N LEU A 141 -33.66 39.29 1.11
CA LEU A 141 -34.42 38.98 2.32
C LEU A 141 -34.25 40.07 3.38
N SER A 142 -33.04 40.56 3.61
CA SER A 142 -32.78 41.68 4.53
C SER A 142 -33.53 42.95 4.11
N MET A 143 -33.55 43.28 2.82
CA MET A 143 -34.33 44.41 2.32
C MET A 143 -35.84 44.21 2.48
N SER A 144 -36.35 43.00 2.22
CA SER A 144 -37.76 42.65 2.39
C SER A 144 -38.20 42.78 3.86
N LEU A 145 -37.37 42.31 4.79
CA LEU A 145 -37.58 42.46 6.23
C LEU A 145 -37.61 43.94 6.63
N LYS A 146 -36.64 44.76 6.20
CA LYS A 146 -36.63 46.21 6.47
C LYS A 146 -37.88 46.91 5.93
N LYS A 147 -38.33 46.58 4.71
CA LYS A 147 -39.58 47.12 4.15
C LYS A 147 -40.79 46.74 5.00
N ARG A 148 -40.85 45.49 5.46
CA ARG A 148 -41.94 45.00 6.33
C ARG A 148 -41.91 45.70 7.68
N GLU A 149 -40.74 45.90 8.29
CA GLU A 149 -40.58 46.66 9.53
C GLU A 149 -41.06 48.10 9.38
N GLN A 150 -40.71 48.78 8.29
CA GLN A 150 -41.20 50.14 8.00
C GLN A 150 -42.72 50.19 7.84
N GLN A 151 -43.32 49.20 7.17
CA GLN A 151 -44.78 49.09 7.06
C GLN A 151 -45.44 48.86 8.42
N MET A 152 -44.89 47.98 9.25
CA MET A 152 -45.35 47.72 10.61
C MET A 152 -45.25 48.98 11.49
N GLU A 153 -44.16 49.74 11.39
CA GLU A 153 -43.97 51.00 12.11
C GLU A 153 -44.97 52.07 11.67
N SER A 154 -45.24 52.19 10.36
CA SER A 154 -46.28 53.08 9.85
C SER A 154 -47.68 52.70 10.36
N LEU A 155 -48.01 51.41 10.38
CA LEU A 155 -49.27 50.92 10.94
C LEU A 155 -49.38 51.19 12.44
N ARG A 156 -48.29 51.01 13.20
CA ARG A 156 -48.22 51.37 14.63
C ARG A 156 -48.43 52.86 14.85
N GLY A 157 -47.75 53.71 14.08
CA GLY A 157 -47.93 55.17 14.13
C GLY A 157 -49.35 55.61 13.80
N ASN A 158 -49.99 54.98 12.79
CA ASN A 158 -51.39 55.20 12.45
C ASN A 158 -52.33 54.74 13.58
N TYR A 159 -52.08 53.58 14.19
CA TYR A 159 -52.85 53.09 15.33
C TYR A 159 -52.74 54.03 16.53
N ASP A 160 -51.53 54.49 16.87
CA ASP A 160 -51.30 55.40 17.98
C ASP A 160 -51.96 56.77 17.75
N SER A 161 -51.95 57.27 16.52
CA SER A 161 -52.64 58.51 16.18
C SER A 161 -54.17 58.36 16.22
N ILE A 162 -54.73 57.21 15.82
CA ILE A 162 -56.16 56.88 16.03
C ILE A 162 -56.49 56.77 17.51
N LYS A 163 -55.64 56.10 18.31
CA LYS A 163 -55.79 55.94 19.76
C LYS A 163 -55.77 57.30 20.47
N ARG A 164 -54.86 58.19 20.10
CA ARG A 164 -54.81 59.58 20.63
C ARG A 164 -56.04 60.40 20.23
N ARG A 165 -56.57 60.26 19.00
CA ARG A 165 -57.82 60.92 18.58
C ARG A 165 -59.04 60.42 19.34
N LYS A 166 -59.14 59.12 19.62
CA LYS A 166 -60.20 58.53 20.46
C LYS A 166 -60.16 59.02 21.92
N GLY A 167 -59.00 59.47 22.41
CA GLY A 167 -58.84 59.97 23.77
C GLY A 167 -59.52 61.31 24.05
N ASN A 168 -60.02 62.04 23.03
CA ASN A 168 -60.48 63.43 23.24
C ASN A 168 -61.87 63.80 22.67
N ASN A 169 -62.63 62.87 22.07
CA ASN A 169 -64.11 62.91 22.04
C ASN A 169 -64.72 61.79 21.20
N SER A 170 -65.82 61.22 21.72
CA SER A 170 -66.91 60.49 21.04
C SER A 170 -66.62 59.14 20.36
N TYR A 171 -67.48 58.18 20.71
CA TYR A 171 -67.78 56.90 20.05
C TYR A 171 -67.31 56.81 18.59
N CYS A 172 -66.20 56.09 18.37
CA CYS A 172 -65.88 55.56 17.05
C CYS A 172 -66.17 54.05 17.08
N SER A 173 -67.33 53.68 16.55
CA SER A 173 -67.70 52.30 16.24
C SER A 173 -66.73 51.77 15.19
N LEU A 174 -65.85 50.87 15.61
CA LEU A 174 -65.09 50.02 14.70
C LEU A 174 -66.09 49.07 14.05
N ILE A 175 -66.54 49.40 12.84
CA ILE A 175 -67.14 48.39 11.96
C ILE A 175 -65.96 47.59 11.42
N ILE A 176 -65.61 46.53 12.13
CA ILE A 176 -64.82 45.44 11.57
C ILE A 176 -65.74 44.84 10.50
N LYS A 177 -65.53 45.19 9.23
CA LYS A 177 -66.04 44.33 8.16
C LYS A 177 -65.38 42.99 8.41
N GLU A 178 -66.18 41.99 8.77
CA GLU A 178 -65.77 40.59 8.74
C GLU A 178 -65.02 40.36 7.42
N PRO A 179 -63.84 39.71 7.46
CA PRO A 179 -63.20 39.32 6.23
C PRO A 179 -64.16 38.39 5.50
N GLN A 180 -64.80 38.91 4.45
CA GLN A 180 -65.51 38.08 3.51
C GLN A 180 -64.49 37.12 2.91
N LYS A 181 -64.72 35.84 3.18
CA LYS A 181 -64.06 34.65 2.64
C LYS A 181 -62.79 34.26 3.39
N SER A 182 -62.92 33.14 4.08
CA SER A 182 -61.86 32.19 4.38
C SER A 182 -60.93 32.03 3.16
N HIS A 183 -59.74 32.62 3.22
CA HIS A 183 -58.67 32.22 2.32
C HIS A 183 -58.28 30.79 2.70
N VAL A 184 -58.54 29.85 1.79
CA VAL A 184 -58.12 28.44 1.88
C VAL A 184 -56.59 28.30 1.91
N ASN A 185 -55.85 29.39 1.67
CA ASN A 185 -54.39 29.45 1.66
C ASN A 185 -53.85 30.52 2.62
N ALA A 186 -54.23 30.48 3.90
CA ALA A 186 -53.40 31.11 4.91
C ALA A 186 -52.08 30.33 5.00
N PRO A 187 -50.89 30.95 4.88
CA PRO A 187 -49.64 30.23 5.03
C PRO A 187 -49.57 29.68 6.46
N ILE A 188 -49.48 28.35 6.58
CA ILE A 188 -49.21 27.67 7.84
C ILE A 188 -47.85 28.17 8.30
N LEU A 189 -47.82 28.98 9.36
CA LEU A 189 -46.56 29.30 10.04
C LEU A 189 -46.03 27.98 10.63
N PRO A 190 -44.79 27.57 10.32
CA PRO A 190 -44.22 26.40 10.96
C PRO A 190 -44.20 26.65 12.46
N VAL A 191 -44.76 25.72 13.23
CA VAL A 191 -44.53 25.71 14.65
C VAL A 191 -43.04 25.44 14.85
N THR A 192 -42.30 26.43 15.34
CA THR A 192 -40.90 26.26 15.75
C THR A 192 -40.89 25.35 16.96
N TYR A 193 -40.92 24.04 16.72
CA TYR A 193 -40.48 23.06 17.69
C TYR A 193 -38.98 22.88 17.50
N ASP A 194 -38.23 22.99 18.60
CA ASP A 194 -36.78 22.76 18.73
C ASP A 194 -36.33 21.31 18.39
N ASN A 195 -37.10 20.58 17.58
CA ASN A 195 -36.89 19.17 17.25
C ASN A 195 -36.14 18.94 15.93
N GLU A 196 -35.99 19.95 15.06
CA GLU A 196 -35.34 19.76 13.76
C GLU A 196 -33.85 19.40 13.89
N GLU A 197 -33.14 19.93 14.88
CA GLU A 197 -31.73 19.58 15.15
C GLU A 197 -31.56 18.14 15.67
N SER A 198 -32.51 17.66 16.49
CA SER A 198 -32.50 16.28 17.00
C SER A 198 -32.89 15.25 15.93
N GLU A 199 -33.81 15.59 15.01
CA GLU A 199 -34.16 14.69 13.90
C GLU A 199 -33.10 14.68 12.81
N LEU A 200 -32.50 15.82 12.46
CA LEU A 200 -31.37 15.87 11.50
C LEU A 200 -30.13 15.12 12.04
N GLN A 201 -29.84 15.19 13.34
CA GLN A 201 -28.76 14.37 13.94
C GLN A 201 -29.11 12.88 13.99
N LYS A 202 -30.38 12.50 14.17
CA LYS A 202 -30.80 11.09 14.14
C LYS A 202 -30.80 10.52 12.72
N VAL A 203 -31.22 11.29 11.72
CA VAL A 203 -31.21 10.90 10.30
C VAL A 203 -29.78 10.80 9.78
N SER A 204 -28.91 11.77 10.08
CA SER A 204 -27.48 11.71 9.71
C SER A 204 -26.76 10.52 10.35
N LYS A 205 -27.01 10.22 11.64
CA LYS A 205 -26.40 9.05 12.30
C LYS A 205 -26.95 7.71 11.78
N HIS A 206 -28.20 7.66 11.31
CA HIS A 206 -28.79 6.43 10.76
C HIS A 206 -28.36 6.15 9.32
N GLU A 207 -28.24 7.18 8.46
CA GLU A 207 -27.78 7.02 7.07
C GLU A 207 -26.30 6.61 6.99
N ASP A 208 -25.45 7.16 7.86
CA ASP A 208 -24.04 6.77 7.94
C ASP A 208 -23.85 5.34 8.48
N TYR A 209 -24.72 4.90 9.40
CA TYR A 209 -24.67 3.56 10.00
C TYR A 209 -25.21 2.47 9.06
N GLU A 210 -26.31 2.72 8.33
CA GLU A 210 -26.82 1.78 7.33
C GLU A 210 -25.89 1.67 6.12
N GLY A 211 -25.34 2.79 5.65
CA GLY A 211 -24.34 2.81 4.58
C GLY A 211 -23.07 2.05 4.96
N SER A 212 -22.57 2.27 6.18
CA SER A 212 -21.40 1.55 6.70
C SER A 212 -21.69 0.07 6.92
N SER A 213 -22.87 -0.31 7.44
CA SER A 213 -23.28 -1.70 7.63
C SER A 213 -23.38 -2.45 6.30
N LEU A 214 -23.99 -1.86 5.28
CA LEU A 214 -24.06 -2.41 3.92
C LEU A 214 -22.66 -2.55 3.29
N PHE A 215 -21.78 -1.59 3.54
CA PHE A 215 -20.39 -1.65 3.10
C PHE A 215 -19.61 -2.79 3.78
N PHE A 216 -19.72 -2.93 5.10
CA PHE A 216 -19.10 -4.04 5.85
C PHE A 216 -19.65 -5.40 5.42
N GLN A 217 -20.95 -5.50 5.17
CA GLN A 217 -21.57 -6.73 4.70
C GLN A 217 -21.10 -7.09 3.28
N ASN A 218 -20.91 -6.09 2.40
CA ASN A 218 -20.32 -6.29 1.08
C ASN A 218 -18.86 -6.75 1.15
N ILE A 219 -18.03 -6.15 2.01
CA ILE A 219 -16.64 -6.58 2.20
C ILE A 219 -16.59 -7.99 2.79
N LYS A 220 -17.44 -8.30 3.78
CA LYS A 220 -17.55 -9.65 4.35
C LYS A 220 -17.91 -10.68 3.29
N ASN A 221 -18.86 -10.36 2.42
CA ASN A 221 -19.26 -11.22 1.30
C ASN A 221 -18.14 -11.39 0.26
N GLN A 222 -17.38 -10.33 -0.03
CA GLN A 222 -16.22 -10.40 -0.93
C GLN A 222 -15.09 -11.25 -0.34
N ASN A 223 -14.81 -11.10 0.95
CA ASN A 223 -13.82 -11.91 1.66
C ASN A 223 -14.23 -13.38 1.73
N GLN A 224 -15.52 -13.68 1.97
CA GLN A 224 -16.01 -15.05 1.89
C GLN A 224 -15.91 -15.65 0.48
N LYS A 225 -16.15 -14.86 -0.57
CA LYS A 225 -15.93 -15.29 -1.96
C LYS A 225 -14.45 -15.56 -2.24
N LEU A 226 -13.55 -14.70 -1.75
CA LEU A 226 -12.10 -14.91 -1.86
C LEU A 226 -11.66 -16.18 -1.14
N GLN A 227 -12.17 -16.40 0.08
CA GLN A 227 -11.84 -17.57 0.88
C GLN A 227 -12.36 -18.87 0.23
N ARG A 228 -13.55 -18.85 -0.37
CA ARG A 228 -14.04 -19.97 -1.19
C ARG A 228 -13.17 -20.20 -2.41
N CYS A 229 -12.79 -19.15 -3.13
CA CYS A 229 -11.94 -19.26 -4.30
C CYS A 229 -10.55 -19.84 -3.96
N LEU A 230 -9.97 -19.43 -2.82
CA LEU A 230 -8.73 -19.99 -2.29
C LEU A 230 -8.88 -21.46 -1.89
N ASN A 231 -9.98 -21.82 -1.22
CA ASN A 231 -10.22 -23.22 -0.86
C ASN A 231 -10.46 -24.09 -2.10
N ASP A 232 -11.12 -23.57 -3.13
CA ASP A 232 -11.35 -24.27 -4.39
C ASP A 232 -10.03 -24.46 -5.17
N THR A 233 -9.12 -23.48 -5.13
CA THR A 233 -7.80 -23.61 -5.76
C THR A 233 -6.91 -24.58 -5.00
N VAL A 234 -6.91 -24.54 -3.66
CA VAL A 234 -6.20 -25.52 -2.82
C VAL A 234 -6.75 -26.92 -3.07
N SER A 235 -8.06 -27.09 -3.11
CA SER A 235 -8.69 -28.39 -3.39
C SER A 235 -8.38 -28.89 -4.81
N SER A 236 -8.32 -27.99 -5.79
CA SER A 236 -7.95 -28.32 -7.17
C SER A 236 -6.47 -28.69 -7.30
N LEU A 237 -5.59 -27.98 -6.59
CA LEU A 237 -4.17 -28.31 -6.50
C LEU A 237 -3.97 -29.67 -5.81
N GLU A 238 -4.67 -29.92 -4.71
CA GLU A 238 -4.63 -31.19 -4.01
C GLU A 238 -5.13 -32.35 -4.88
N ALA A 239 -6.22 -32.16 -5.64
CA ALA A 239 -6.73 -33.15 -6.58
C ALA A 239 -5.76 -33.45 -7.75
N LEU A 240 -5.03 -32.43 -8.24
CA LEU A 240 -4.04 -32.56 -9.31
C LEU A 240 -2.71 -33.16 -8.82
N LEU A 241 -2.35 -32.93 -7.56
CA LEU A 241 -1.15 -33.49 -6.94
C LEU A 241 -1.38 -34.91 -6.39
N ARG A 242 -2.62 -35.29 -6.08
CA ARG A 242 -2.99 -36.63 -5.56
C ARG A 242 -2.48 -37.82 -6.40
N PRO A 243 -2.49 -37.77 -7.74
CA PRO A 243 -1.94 -38.83 -8.59
C PRO A 243 -0.40 -38.93 -8.50
N LEU A 244 0.30 -37.80 -8.30
CA LEU A 244 1.76 -37.77 -8.17
C LEU A 244 2.25 -38.44 -6.87
N TYR A 245 1.44 -38.41 -5.81
CA TYR A 245 1.76 -39.07 -4.54
C TYR A 245 1.37 -40.56 -4.48
N LYS A 246 0.50 -41.04 -5.39
CA LYS A 246 -0.03 -42.42 -5.34
C LYS A 246 0.60 -43.40 -6.31
N SER A 247 1.42 -42.96 -7.27
CA SER A 247 2.03 -43.88 -8.23
C SER A 247 3.44 -43.49 -8.62
N TYR A 248 4.41 -44.25 -8.11
CA TYR A 248 5.55 -44.73 -8.88
C TYR A 248 5.78 -46.21 -8.54
N PRO A 249 6.26 -47.06 -9.47
CA PRO A 249 6.82 -46.72 -10.78
C PRO A 249 6.05 -47.33 -11.97
N ASP A 250 5.98 -46.60 -13.09
CA ASP A 250 6.49 -47.05 -14.40
C ASP A 250 5.84 -46.34 -15.61
N SER A 251 6.72 -45.84 -16.48
CA SER A 251 6.59 -45.80 -17.95
C SER A 251 5.53 -44.93 -18.65
N LEU A 252 5.18 -43.73 -18.16
CA LEU A 252 4.39 -42.75 -18.96
C LEU A 252 4.94 -41.31 -18.94
N ILE A 253 6.26 -41.15 -19.03
CA ILE A 253 6.92 -39.82 -19.05
C ILE A 253 6.55 -38.98 -20.30
N LYS A 254 5.95 -39.56 -21.34
CA LYS A 254 5.55 -38.82 -22.56
C LYS A 254 4.25 -38.00 -22.44
N CYS A 255 3.43 -38.19 -21.41
CA CYS A 255 2.19 -37.41 -21.24
C CYS A 255 2.35 -36.16 -20.34
N PHE A 256 3.55 -35.91 -19.79
CA PHE A 256 3.75 -34.87 -18.78
C PHE A 256 4.20 -33.50 -19.31
N GLU A 257 4.72 -33.41 -20.55
CA GLU A 257 5.10 -32.12 -21.12
C GLU A 257 3.88 -31.22 -21.39
N GLN A 258 2.78 -31.76 -21.91
CA GLN A 258 1.55 -30.98 -22.11
C GLN A 258 0.95 -30.49 -20.79
N ASN A 259 0.98 -31.33 -19.74
CA ASN A 259 0.52 -30.91 -18.42
C ASN A 259 1.44 -29.85 -17.80
N ALA A 260 2.77 -29.96 -17.98
CA ALA A 260 3.72 -28.96 -17.50
C ALA A 260 3.56 -27.61 -18.23
N VAL A 261 3.32 -27.62 -19.55
CA VAL A 261 3.06 -26.41 -20.34
C VAL A 261 1.73 -25.75 -19.95
N VAL A 262 0.68 -26.55 -19.70
CA VAL A 262 -0.60 -26.02 -19.20
C VAL A 262 -0.46 -25.49 -17.77
N LEU A 263 0.38 -26.12 -16.93
CA LEU A 263 0.70 -25.65 -15.59
C LEU A 263 1.43 -24.31 -15.63
N ASP A 264 2.44 -24.19 -16.49
CA ASP A 264 3.24 -22.96 -16.65
C ASP A 264 2.38 -21.82 -17.20
N ALA A 265 1.52 -22.10 -18.19
CA ALA A 265 0.57 -21.13 -18.71
C ALA A 265 -0.46 -20.66 -17.64
N ARG A 266 -0.94 -21.56 -16.77
CA ARG A 266 -1.82 -21.21 -15.65
C ARG A 266 -1.09 -20.42 -14.57
N LEU A 267 0.13 -20.81 -14.21
CA LEU A 267 0.98 -20.09 -13.25
C LEU A 267 1.29 -18.68 -13.74
N GLN A 268 1.67 -18.51 -15.01
CA GLN A 268 1.92 -17.19 -15.58
C GLN A 268 0.67 -16.31 -15.59
N ASN A 269 -0.50 -16.87 -15.91
CA ASN A 269 -1.75 -16.13 -15.85
C ASN A 269 -2.11 -15.72 -14.41
N GLN A 270 -1.83 -16.55 -13.42
CA GLN A 270 -2.07 -16.21 -12.02
C GLN A 270 -1.06 -15.18 -11.50
N ILE A 271 0.21 -15.29 -11.85
CA ILE A 271 1.22 -14.27 -11.53
C ILE A 271 0.82 -12.92 -12.14
N ARG A 272 0.27 -12.93 -13.37
CA ARG A 272 -0.26 -11.72 -14.01
C ARG A 272 -1.44 -11.12 -13.25
N LEU A 273 -2.42 -11.94 -12.83
CA LEU A 273 -3.56 -11.52 -12.02
C LEU A 273 -3.14 -10.95 -10.65
N VAL A 274 -2.17 -11.59 -9.99
CA VAL A 274 -1.60 -11.11 -8.73
C VAL A 274 -0.88 -9.77 -8.94
N LYS A 275 -0.10 -9.62 -10.01
CA LYS A 275 0.53 -8.34 -10.36
C LYS A 275 -0.49 -7.25 -10.69
N GLU A 276 -1.58 -7.58 -11.37
CA GLU A 276 -2.67 -6.64 -11.64
C GLU A 276 -3.36 -6.21 -10.35
N LEU A 277 -3.62 -7.13 -9.42
CA LEU A 277 -4.20 -6.83 -8.10
C LEU A 277 -3.26 -6.00 -7.23
N LEU A 278 -1.97 -6.31 -7.19
CA LEU A 278 -0.94 -5.52 -6.49
C LEU A 278 -0.79 -4.11 -7.06
N ASN A 279 -1.11 -3.90 -8.34
CA ASN A 279 -1.08 -2.60 -9.00
C ASN A 279 -2.40 -1.83 -8.92
N GLN A 280 -3.47 -2.39 -8.32
CA GLN A 280 -4.71 -1.64 -8.10
C GLN A 280 -4.49 -0.56 -7.04
N LYS A 281 -5.04 0.64 -7.29
CA LYS A 281 -4.96 1.82 -6.41
C LYS A 281 -5.44 1.62 -4.96
N ARG A 282 -6.09 0.50 -4.66
CA ARG A 282 -6.65 0.17 -3.34
C ARG A 282 -5.94 -0.98 -2.65
N TYR A 283 -4.85 -1.49 -3.23
CA TYR A 283 -4.04 -2.50 -2.57
C TYR A 283 -3.25 -1.86 -1.43
N VAL A 284 -3.46 -2.38 -0.22
CA VAL A 284 -2.71 -2.04 1.00
C VAL A 284 -2.06 -3.34 1.44
N SER A 285 -0.75 -3.32 1.72
CA SER A 285 -0.04 -4.52 2.15
C SER A 285 -0.58 -4.99 3.51
N VAL A 286 -0.45 -6.28 3.84
CA VAL A 286 -0.96 -6.81 5.11
C VAL A 286 -0.28 -6.12 6.31
N GLU A 287 0.99 -5.77 6.18
CA GLU A 287 1.78 -5.02 7.18
C GLU A 287 1.30 -3.57 7.31
N ASP A 288 0.94 -2.92 6.19
CA ASP A 288 0.33 -1.59 6.21
C ASP A 288 -1.11 -1.64 6.77
N LEU A 289 -1.80 -2.77 6.67
CA LEU A 289 -3.15 -2.97 7.17
C LEU A 289 -3.17 -3.18 8.69
N GLU A 290 -2.17 -3.87 9.23
CA GLU A 290 -1.94 -3.99 10.68
C GLU A 290 -1.60 -2.62 11.29
N SER A 291 -0.66 -1.87 10.70
CA SER A 291 -0.36 -0.51 11.19
C SER A 291 -1.55 0.45 11.08
N LEU A 292 -2.33 0.38 10.00
CA LEU A 292 -3.54 1.20 9.85
C LEU A 292 -4.66 0.78 10.82
N THR A 293 -4.74 -0.50 11.19
CA THR A 293 -5.70 -0.97 12.20
C THR A 293 -5.29 -0.59 13.62
N ASP A 294 -3.99 -0.58 13.92
CA ASP A 294 -3.45 -0.07 15.18
C ASP A 294 -3.65 1.46 15.33
N GLU A 295 -3.45 2.22 14.26
CA GLU A 295 -3.75 3.66 14.21
C GLU A 295 -5.25 3.93 14.35
N LEU A 296 -6.10 3.11 13.71
CA LEU A 296 -7.55 3.21 13.83
C LEU A 296 -8.02 2.87 15.24
N GLU A 297 -7.46 1.84 15.88
CA GLU A 297 -7.80 1.47 17.27
C GLU A 297 -7.38 2.57 18.24
N SER A 298 -6.22 3.19 18.00
CA SER A 298 -5.73 4.34 18.78
C SER A 298 -6.63 5.56 18.62
N SER A 299 -7.07 5.85 17.39
CA SER A 299 -8.02 6.93 17.08
C SER A 299 -9.40 6.67 17.69
N LEU A 300 -9.87 5.42 17.70
CA LEU A 300 -11.12 4.99 18.36
C LEU A 300 -11.05 5.12 19.89
N LYS A 301 -9.90 4.81 20.50
CA LYS A 301 -9.68 5.05 21.94
C LYS A 301 -9.69 6.54 22.26
N TYR A 302 -9.08 7.36 21.41
CA TYR A 302 -9.07 8.81 21.59
C TYR A 302 -10.45 9.43 21.46
N THR A 303 -11.23 9.02 20.45
CA THR A 303 -12.62 9.48 20.26
C THR A 303 -13.54 9.04 21.40
N ARG A 304 -13.45 7.80 21.89
CA ARG A 304 -14.19 7.38 23.10
C ARG A 304 -13.86 8.22 24.32
N LYS A 305 -12.58 8.56 24.52
CA LYS A 305 -12.16 9.41 25.63
C LYS A 305 -12.76 10.82 25.52
N LEU A 306 -12.75 11.39 24.31
CA LEU A 306 -13.42 12.66 24.02
C LEU A 306 -14.93 12.61 24.21
N GLU A 307 -15.58 11.50 23.85
CA GLU A 307 -17.02 11.29 24.10
C GLU A 307 -17.32 11.21 25.59
N GLU A 308 -16.49 10.53 26.38
CA GLU A 308 -16.61 10.50 27.84
C GLU A 308 -16.38 11.87 28.49
N GLU A 309 -15.40 12.63 28.01
CA GLU A 309 -15.14 14.00 28.48
C GLU A 309 -16.29 14.94 28.11
N ASN A 310 -16.81 14.86 26.89
CA ASN A 310 -18.00 15.60 26.48
C ASN A 310 -19.23 15.19 27.29
N LYS A 311 -19.41 13.90 27.58
CA LYS A 311 -20.51 13.43 28.41
C LYS A 311 -20.39 13.99 29.84
N LYS A 312 -19.19 13.99 30.43
CA LYS A 312 -18.94 14.61 31.74
C LYS A 312 -19.18 16.12 31.74
N LEU A 313 -18.84 16.82 30.65
CA LEU A 313 -19.12 18.25 30.50
C LEU A 313 -20.63 18.52 30.38
N ILE A 314 -21.34 17.72 29.59
CA ILE A 314 -22.80 17.79 29.45
C ILE A 314 -23.46 17.51 30.80
N ASP A 315 -23.08 16.43 31.49
CA ASP A 315 -23.59 16.06 32.81
C ASP A 315 -23.28 17.13 33.86
N GLY A 316 -22.09 17.75 33.79
CA GLY A 316 -21.71 18.87 34.65
C GLY A 316 -22.51 20.14 34.36
N LEU A 317 -22.79 20.43 33.09
CA LEU A 317 -23.63 21.55 32.68
C LEU A 317 -25.08 21.34 33.07
N THR A 318 -25.66 20.16 32.87
CA THR A 318 -27.03 19.85 33.32
C THR A 318 -27.15 19.86 34.84
N HIS A 319 -26.14 19.39 35.58
CA HIS A 319 -26.12 19.52 37.03
C HIS A 319 -25.98 20.97 37.48
N GLY A 320 -25.17 21.78 36.80
CA GLY A 320 -25.06 23.22 37.04
C GLY A 320 -26.36 23.96 36.74
N TYR A 321 -27.03 23.62 35.64
CA TYR A 321 -28.35 24.18 35.30
C TYR A 321 -29.42 23.80 36.32
N ALA A 322 -29.43 22.55 36.83
CA ALA A 322 -30.35 22.12 37.88
C ALA A 322 -30.11 22.86 39.21
N LEU A 323 -28.85 23.07 39.60
CA LEU A 323 -28.50 23.84 40.78
C LEU A 323 -28.89 25.33 40.66
N ILE A 324 -28.79 25.89 39.45
CA ILE A 324 -29.20 27.27 39.18
C ILE A 324 -30.74 27.39 39.12
N SER A 325 -31.45 26.39 38.57
CA SER A 325 -32.92 26.39 38.58
C SER A 325 -33.47 26.22 39.99
N ASP A 326 -32.88 25.33 40.80
CA ASP A 326 -33.26 25.16 42.20
C ASP A 326 -33.00 26.44 43.02
N GLN A 327 -31.94 27.20 42.72
CA GLN A 327 -31.71 28.51 43.37
C GLN A 327 -32.68 29.61 42.91
N LEU A 328 -33.27 29.50 41.71
CA LEU A 328 -34.27 30.44 41.21
C LEU A 328 -35.67 30.15 41.76
N ASP A 329 -35.99 28.89 42.08
CA ASP A 329 -37.28 28.51 42.69
C ASP A 329 -37.40 28.89 44.17
N TYR A 330 -36.31 29.22 44.87
CA TYR A 330 -36.34 29.72 46.25
C TYR A 330 -36.60 31.23 46.38
N LYS A 331 -36.84 31.97 45.29
CA LYS A 331 -37.10 33.42 45.31
C LYS A 331 -38.46 33.86 44.78
N GLN A 332 -39.56 33.16 45.10
CA GLN A 332 -40.87 33.82 45.26
C GLN A 332 -41.67 33.15 46.39
N PRO A 333 -41.94 33.89 47.47
CA PRO A 333 -43.29 34.44 47.59
C PRO A 333 -43.29 35.88 48.13
N ILE A 334 -44.50 36.46 48.27
CA ILE A 334 -44.87 37.75 48.91
C ILE A 334 -44.98 38.89 47.86
N ASN A 335 -46.15 39.33 47.42
CA ASN A 335 -47.31 39.79 48.21
C ASN A 335 -48.65 39.59 47.47
N ARG A 336 -49.58 38.87 48.09
CA ARG A 336 -51.02 39.07 47.91
C ARG A 336 -51.51 40.00 49.02
N GLY A 337 -52.13 41.12 48.62
CA GLY A 337 -53.18 41.81 49.37
C GLY A 337 -52.73 42.68 50.54
N GLN A 338 -52.97 43.98 50.43
CA GLN A 338 -53.79 44.69 51.40
C GLN A 338 -54.24 46.05 50.84
N ASP A 339 -55.56 46.23 50.86
CA ASP A 339 -56.28 47.45 50.64
C ASP A 339 -55.80 48.57 51.58
N ALA A 340 -55.62 49.77 51.02
CA ALA A 340 -55.57 51.01 51.79
C ALA A 340 -56.81 51.83 51.46
N GLY A 341 -57.91 51.50 52.12
CA GLY A 341 -59.03 52.40 52.33
C GLY A 341 -58.70 53.44 53.40
N LEU A 342 -58.97 54.70 53.05
CA LEU A 342 -59.30 55.86 53.88
C LEU A 342 -59.58 55.58 55.38
N PHE A 343 -59.01 56.41 56.27
CA PHE A 343 -59.70 57.27 57.26
C PHE A 343 -58.68 57.87 58.23
N GLY A 344 -58.79 59.18 58.51
CA GLY A 344 -58.13 59.87 59.62
C GLY A 344 -57.35 61.11 59.22
#